data_AF-A0A8J6LVI2-F1
#
_entry.id   AF-A0A8J6LVI2-F1
#
_cell.length_a   1.000
_cell.length_b   1.000
_cell.length_c   1.000
_cell.angle_alpha   90.00
_cell.angle_beta   90.00
_cell.angle_gamma   90.00
#
_symmetry.space_group_name_H-M   'P 1'
#
loop_
_entity.id
_entity.type
_entity.pdbx_description
1 polymer ?
#
loop_
_entity_poly.entity_id
_entity_poly.type
_entity_poly.pdbx_seq_one_letter_code
_entity_poly.pdbx_strand_id
1 'polypeptide(L)'
;MAKEFVPFTVTCAGGEEANGIANIMQALLVQNFANKPNLTKTARKMRHPVTIVNTDTDTECTLDFANEGITIYNGIVGEPRVALYINSDQLLQLSQMKVKAGGKLPVGLISPRSPVLRQVLSRQIVIKGMLSHYFATGRALALISLAD
;
A
#
# COMPACT_ATOMS: atom_id res chain seq x y z
N MET A 1 -9.41 -28.65 18.08
CA MET A 1 -9.26 -28.33 16.65
C MET A 1 -8.10 -27.34 16.53
N ALA A 2 -6.93 -27.81 16.11
CA ALA A 2 -5.79 -26.92 15.91
C ALA A 2 -6.15 -25.97 14.75
N LYS A 3 -6.09 -24.66 15.01
CA LYS A 3 -6.36 -23.66 13.98
C LYS A 3 -5.19 -23.73 13.01
N GLU A 4 -5.44 -24.21 11.80
CA GLU A 4 -4.45 -24.26 10.72
C GLU A 4 -3.88 -22.85 10.54
N PHE A 5 -2.56 -22.71 10.76
CA PHE A 5 -1.89 -21.43 10.60
C PHE A 5 -1.66 -21.22 9.11
N VAL A 6 -2.63 -20.62 8.43
CA VAL A 6 -2.44 -20.18 7.04
C VAL A 6 -1.51 -18.94 7.08
N PRO A 7 -0.30 -19.03 6.51
CA PRO A 7 0.62 -17.89 6.46
C PRO A 7 -0.01 -16.78 5.62
N PHE A 8 0.20 -15.52 6.02
CA PHE A 8 -0.31 -14.39 5.25
C PHE A 8 0.50 -14.21 3.97
N THR A 9 -0.07 -14.49 2.80
CA THR A 9 0.65 -14.52 1.52
C THR A 9 0.51 -13.23 0.72
N VAL A 10 1.46 -12.98 -0.19
CA VAL A 10 1.38 -11.90 -1.18
C VAL A 10 1.62 -12.50 -2.55
N THR A 11 0.64 -12.42 -3.42
CA THR A 11 0.64 -13.10 -4.72
C THR A 11 0.36 -12.12 -5.85
N CYS A 12 1.05 -12.25 -6.97
CA CYS A 12 0.71 -11.54 -8.21
C CYS A 12 -0.17 -12.45 -9.07
N ALA A 13 -1.38 -11.99 -9.40
CA ALA A 13 -2.30 -12.73 -10.25
C ALA A 13 -1.75 -12.93 -11.68
N GLY A 14 -0.93 -11.99 -12.16
CA GLY A 14 -0.26 -12.06 -13.45
C GLY A 14 0.93 -13.03 -13.49
N GLY A 15 1.38 -13.58 -12.35
CA GLY A 15 2.56 -14.46 -12.31
C GLY A 15 3.78 -13.84 -12.99
N GLU A 16 4.32 -14.52 -14.00
CA GLU A 16 5.47 -14.04 -14.80
C GLU A 16 5.14 -12.83 -15.69
N GLU A 17 3.86 -12.60 -15.99
CA GLU A 17 3.36 -11.46 -16.78
C GLU A 17 2.95 -10.27 -15.89
N ALA A 18 3.29 -10.30 -14.60
CA ALA A 18 3.03 -9.18 -13.70
C ALA A 18 3.75 -7.92 -14.20
N ASN A 19 3.06 -6.79 -14.20
CA ASN A 19 3.64 -5.53 -14.66
C ASN A 19 4.65 -4.96 -13.64
N GLY A 20 5.40 -3.93 -14.06
CA GLY A 20 6.49 -3.37 -13.24
C GLY A 20 6.04 -2.93 -11.85
N ILE A 21 4.92 -2.21 -11.74
CA ILE A 21 4.41 -1.74 -10.44
C ILE A 21 3.88 -2.89 -9.57
N ALA A 22 3.25 -3.92 -10.14
CA ALA A 22 2.81 -5.10 -9.41
C ALA A 22 4.00 -5.86 -8.78
N ASN A 23 5.10 -6.05 -9.53
CA ASN A 23 6.32 -6.69 -9.05
C ASN A 23 6.98 -5.91 -7.91
N ILE A 24 7.09 -4.58 -8.06
CA ILE A 24 7.63 -3.72 -6.99
C ILE A 24 6.76 -3.83 -5.73
N MET A 25 5.43 -3.78 -5.88
CA MET A 25 4.51 -3.88 -4.75
C MET A 25 4.58 -5.24 -4.07
N GLN A 26 4.73 -6.33 -4.81
CA GLN A 26 4.92 -7.66 -4.24
C GLN A 26 6.19 -7.71 -3.39
N ALA A 27 7.33 -7.28 -3.94
CA ALA A 27 8.60 -7.29 -3.22
C ALA A 27 8.54 -6.46 -1.94
N LEU A 28 7.99 -5.23 -2.02
CA LEU A 28 7.82 -4.34 -0.88
C LEU A 28 6.93 -4.95 0.21
N LEU A 29 5.78 -5.52 -0.16
CA LEU A 29 4.84 -6.11 0.80
C LEU A 29 5.40 -7.36 1.46
N VAL A 30 6.05 -8.24 0.69
CA VAL A 30 6.73 -9.43 1.23
C VAL A 30 7.78 -9.03 2.25
N GLN A 31 8.64 -8.06 1.91
CA GLN A 31 9.65 -7.55 2.83
C GLN A 31 9.01 -6.90 4.07
N ASN A 32 7.93 -6.14 3.89
CA ASN A 32 7.23 -5.50 4.99
C ASN A 32 6.62 -6.50 5.97
N PHE A 33 5.98 -7.57 5.49
CA PHE A 33 5.41 -8.58 6.39
C PHE A 33 6.48 -9.43 7.08
N ALA A 34 7.62 -9.65 6.43
CA ALA A 34 8.78 -10.31 7.05
C ALA A 34 9.35 -9.45 8.19
N ASN A 35 9.54 -8.15 7.97
CA ASN A 35 10.12 -7.24 8.95
C ASN A 35 9.11 -6.83 10.05
N LYS A 36 7.84 -6.70 9.70
CA LYS A 36 6.76 -6.19 10.56
C LYS A 36 5.54 -7.12 10.50
N PRO A 37 5.58 -8.30 11.17
CA PRO A 37 4.48 -9.26 11.14
C PRO A 37 3.15 -8.70 11.65
N ASN A 38 3.18 -7.65 12.48
CA ASN A 38 1.99 -6.94 12.95
C ASN A 38 1.21 -6.23 11.82
N LEU A 39 1.84 -5.93 10.67
CA LEU A 39 1.16 -5.35 9.51
C LEU A 39 0.16 -6.31 8.86
N THR A 40 0.29 -7.62 9.05
CA THR A 40 -0.72 -8.60 8.59
C THR A 40 -2.10 -8.32 9.21
N LYS A 41 -2.14 -7.89 10.49
CA LYS A 41 -3.37 -7.45 11.16
C LYS A 41 -3.92 -6.15 10.58
N THR A 42 -3.07 -5.32 10.01
CA THR A 42 -3.45 -4.08 9.32
C THR A 42 -4.03 -4.40 7.94
N ALA A 43 -3.39 -5.27 7.18
CA ALA A 43 -3.86 -5.75 5.89
C ALA A 43 -5.24 -6.43 6.02
N ARG A 44 -5.44 -7.30 7.02
CA ARG A 44 -6.75 -7.95 7.30
C ARG A 44 -7.88 -6.99 7.66
N LYS A 45 -7.58 -5.73 7.99
CA LYS A 45 -8.59 -4.69 8.28
C LYS A 45 -8.98 -3.89 7.04
N MET A 46 -8.28 -4.09 5.92
CA MET A 46 -8.66 -3.51 4.65
C MET A 46 -9.87 -4.28 4.10
N ARG A 47 -10.90 -3.54 3.71
CA ARG A 47 -12.17 -4.09 3.19
C ARG A 47 -12.41 -3.77 1.72
N HIS A 48 -11.59 -2.90 1.16
CA HIS A 48 -11.72 -2.43 -0.20
C HIS A 48 -10.36 -2.48 -0.88
N PRO A 49 -10.33 -2.76 -2.18
CA PRO A 49 -9.09 -2.73 -2.94
C PRO A 49 -8.43 -1.35 -2.90
N VAL A 50 -7.10 -1.35 -3.05
CA VAL A 50 -6.29 -0.14 -3.18
C VAL A 50 -5.61 -0.17 -4.53
N THR A 51 -5.80 0.88 -5.32
CA THR A 51 -5.13 1.05 -6.61
C THR A 51 -3.87 1.88 -6.45
N ILE A 52 -2.82 1.49 -7.16
CA ILE A 52 -1.59 2.25 -7.30
C ILE A 52 -1.33 2.45 -8.79
N VAL A 53 -1.15 3.70 -9.19
CA VAL A 53 -0.86 4.11 -10.56
C VAL A 53 0.52 4.74 -10.58
N ASN A 54 1.44 4.14 -11.35
CA ASN A 54 2.75 4.72 -11.62
C ASN A 54 2.66 5.71 -12.79
N THR A 55 2.79 7.00 -12.49
CA THR A 55 2.64 8.07 -13.48
C THR A 55 3.80 8.16 -14.48
N ASP A 56 4.96 7.56 -14.21
CA ASP A 56 6.10 7.57 -15.13
C ASP A 56 5.91 6.58 -16.28
N THR A 57 5.28 5.45 -15.98
CA THR A 57 5.16 4.30 -16.89
C THR A 57 3.74 4.06 -17.35
N ASP A 58 2.79 4.84 -16.83
CA ASP A 58 1.34 4.66 -17.02
C ASP A 58 0.88 3.22 -16.71
N THR A 59 1.57 2.57 -15.77
CA THR A 59 1.22 1.23 -15.29
C THR A 59 0.44 1.32 -13.99
N GLU A 60 -0.47 0.39 -13.79
CA GLU A 60 -1.34 0.36 -12.64
C GLU A 60 -1.45 -1.05 -12.06
N CYS A 61 -1.61 -1.13 -10.75
CA CYS A 61 -1.96 -2.36 -10.07
C CYS A 61 -3.02 -2.15 -8.99
N THR A 62 -3.71 -3.22 -8.66
CA THR A 62 -4.70 -3.25 -7.58
C THR A 62 -4.29 -4.26 -6.53
N LEU A 63 -4.24 -3.81 -5.28
CA LEU A 63 -4.07 -4.65 -4.11
C LEU A 63 -5.46 -5.04 -3.61
N ASP A 64 -5.82 -6.32 -3.74
CA ASP A 64 -7.01 -6.88 -3.13
C ASP A 64 -6.66 -7.59 -1.82
N PHE A 65 -7.46 -7.36 -0.79
CA PHE A 65 -7.14 -7.74 0.58
C PHE A 65 -8.09 -8.82 1.09
N ALA A 66 -7.53 -9.97 1.44
CA ALA A 66 -8.23 -11.10 2.03
C ALA A 66 -7.70 -11.43 3.44
N ASN A 67 -8.39 -12.33 4.13
CA ASN A 67 -7.94 -12.81 5.44
C ASN A 67 -6.61 -13.58 5.36
N GLU A 68 -6.39 -14.27 4.25
CA GLU A 68 -5.25 -15.17 4.03
C GLU A 68 -4.07 -14.49 3.33
N GLY A 69 -4.27 -13.31 2.73
CA GLY A 69 -3.21 -12.64 2.01
C GLY A 69 -3.65 -11.42 1.21
N ILE A 70 -2.77 -11.00 0.33
CA ILE A 70 -2.99 -9.95 -0.67
C ILE A 70 -2.80 -10.55 -2.05
N THR A 71 -3.74 -10.27 -2.94
CA THR A 71 -3.61 -10.56 -4.37
C THR A 71 -3.40 -9.25 -5.11
N ILE A 72 -2.35 -9.21 -5.93
CA ILE A 72 -1.96 -8.05 -6.73
C ILE A 72 -2.37 -8.32 -8.17
N TYR A 73 -3.27 -7.49 -8.69
CA TYR A 73 -3.72 -7.55 -10.07
C TYR A 73 -3.01 -6.50 -10.90
N ASN A 74 -2.69 -6.83 -12.15
CA ASN A 74 -2.40 -5.83 -13.16
C ASN A 74 -3.68 -5.04 -13.43
N GLY A 75 -3.58 -3.70 -13.53
CA GLY A 75 -4.73 -2.85 -13.80
C GLY A 75 -5.58 -2.50 -12.58
N ILE A 76 -6.65 -1.75 -12.84
CA ILE A 76 -7.71 -1.45 -11.88
C ILE A 76 -8.74 -2.60 -11.84
N VAL A 77 -8.89 -3.23 -10.67
CA VAL A 77 -9.86 -4.32 -10.45
C VAL A 77 -10.81 -3.98 -9.29
N GLY A 78 -12.09 -4.32 -9.45
CA GLY A 78 -13.13 -4.09 -8.44
C GLY A 78 -13.48 -2.60 -8.26
N GLU A 79 -13.87 -2.23 -7.05
CA GLU A 79 -14.22 -0.85 -6.68
C GLU A 79 -13.20 -0.27 -5.69
N PRO A 80 -12.03 0.19 -6.17
CA PRO A 80 -11.01 0.75 -5.31
C PRO A 80 -11.49 2.04 -4.66
N ARG A 81 -11.49 2.07 -3.33
CA ARG A 81 -11.87 3.27 -2.56
C ARG A 81 -10.69 4.21 -2.31
N VAL A 82 -9.49 3.72 -2.53
CA VAL A 82 -8.25 4.48 -2.41
C VAL A 82 -7.43 4.24 -3.66
N ALA A 83 -7.02 5.32 -4.32
CA ALA A 83 -6.11 5.27 -5.45
C ALA A 83 -4.93 6.21 -5.19
N LEU A 84 -3.71 5.68 -5.30
CA LEU A 84 -2.46 6.44 -5.19
C LEU A 84 -1.90 6.65 -6.59
N TYR A 85 -1.77 7.92 -7.00
CA TYR A 85 -1.05 8.29 -8.21
C TYR A 85 0.30 8.84 -7.79
N ILE A 86 1.35 8.12 -8.16
CA ILE A 86 2.72 8.39 -7.74
C ILE A 86 3.70 8.02 -8.85
N ASN A 87 4.85 8.68 -8.88
CA ASN A 87 5.98 8.26 -9.71
C ASN A 87 6.92 7.32 -8.94
N SER A 88 7.96 6.83 -9.61
CA SER A 88 8.90 5.86 -9.04
C SER A 88 9.69 6.43 -7.84
N ASP A 89 10.13 7.69 -7.94
CA ASP A 89 10.83 8.38 -6.84
C ASP A 89 9.93 8.58 -5.62
N GLN A 90 8.67 8.91 -5.85
CA GLN A 90 7.67 9.09 -4.80
C GLN A 90 7.30 7.77 -4.13
N LEU A 91 7.21 6.67 -4.89
CA LEU A 91 7.03 5.34 -4.32
C LEU A 91 8.18 4.99 -3.38
N LEU A 92 9.42 5.27 -3.77
CA LEU A 92 10.59 5.09 -2.91
C LEU A 92 10.53 5.99 -1.65
N GLN A 93 10.13 7.24 -1.80
CA GLN A 93 9.98 8.14 -0.64
C GLN A 93 8.86 7.70 0.30
N LEU A 94 7.74 7.22 -0.25
CA LEU A 94 6.62 6.67 0.52
C LEU A 94 7.01 5.40 1.27
N SER A 95 7.81 4.53 0.64
CA SER A 95 8.32 3.35 1.32
C SER A 95 9.27 3.71 2.48
N GLN A 96 9.97 4.85 2.40
CA GLN A 96 10.81 5.35 3.50
C GLN A 96 10.04 6.20 4.53
N MET A 97 8.76 6.46 4.32
CA MET A 97 7.98 7.32 5.20
C MET A 97 7.70 6.64 6.55
N LYS A 98 8.03 7.27 7.68
CA LYS A 98 7.64 6.75 8.99
C LYS A 98 6.13 6.81 9.22
N VAL A 99 5.56 5.71 9.70
CA VAL A 99 4.13 5.60 10.06
C VAL A 99 4.01 5.17 11.52
N LYS A 100 3.31 5.94 12.37
CA LYS A 100 3.10 5.59 13.79
C LYS A 100 1.75 4.92 14.00
N ALA A 101 1.61 4.34 15.19
CA ALA A 101 0.37 3.75 15.69
C ALA A 101 -0.18 2.59 14.83
N GLY A 102 0.71 1.71 14.35
CA GLY A 102 0.32 0.49 13.62
C GLY A 102 -0.45 0.76 12.34
N GLY A 103 -0.11 1.85 11.65
CA GLY A 103 -0.73 2.23 10.38
C GLY A 103 -2.00 3.07 10.49
N LYS A 104 -2.31 3.62 11.67
CA LYS A 104 -3.45 4.53 11.85
C LYS A 104 -3.09 6.00 11.64
N LEU A 105 -1.84 6.36 11.87
CA LEU A 105 -1.38 7.75 11.83
C LEU A 105 -0.12 7.82 10.96
N PRO A 106 -0.25 8.21 9.69
CA PRO A 106 0.90 8.54 8.86
C PRO A 106 1.51 9.82 9.44
N VAL A 107 2.45 9.69 10.38
CA VAL A 107 3.10 10.87 10.99
C VAL A 107 3.91 11.65 9.98
N GLY A 108 4.35 11.01 8.91
CA GLY A 108 4.86 11.68 7.71
C GLY A 108 3.84 12.53 6.96
N LEU A 109 2.54 12.42 7.24
CA LEU A 109 1.49 13.33 6.74
C LEU A 109 0.96 14.29 7.81
N ILE A 110 1.42 14.18 9.06
CA ILE A 110 0.96 15.03 10.18
C ILE A 110 2.08 15.98 10.62
N SER A 111 3.34 15.60 10.41
CA SER A 111 4.49 16.44 10.74
C SER A 111 4.67 17.54 9.68
N PRO A 112 4.61 18.83 10.05
CA PRO A 112 4.76 19.95 9.11
C PRO A 112 6.14 20.02 8.44
N ARG A 113 7.13 19.25 8.94
CA ARG A 113 8.47 19.14 8.36
C ARG A 113 8.66 17.92 7.46
N SER A 114 7.63 17.11 7.24
CA SER A 114 7.77 15.91 6.42
C SER A 114 7.82 16.26 4.92
N PRO A 115 8.82 15.76 4.18
CA PRO A 115 8.87 15.91 2.72
C PRO A 115 7.67 15.27 2.03
N VAL A 116 7.18 14.15 2.57
CA VAL A 116 6.00 13.43 2.02
C VAL A 116 4.72 14.23 2.25
N LEU A 117 4.56 14.91 3.40
CA LEU A 117 3.42 15.80 3.62
C LEU A 117 3.41 16.95 2.61
N ARG A 118 4.57 17.55 2.34
CA ARG A 118 4.66 18.61 1.32
C ARG A 118 4.24 18.10 -0.05
N GLN A 119 4.60 16.88 -0.42
CA GLN A 119 4.24 16.28 -1.71
C GLN A 119 2.76 15.93 -1.82
N VAL A 120 2.14 15.45 -0.74
CA VAL A 120 0.69 15.26 -0.69
C VAL A 120 -0.04 16.60 -0.75
N LEU A 121 0.42 17.61 0.00
CA LEU A 121 -0.16 18.96 -0.02
C LEU A 121 0.04 19.68 -1.36
N SER A 122 1.18 19.48 -2.01
CA SER A 122 1.48 20.03 -3.34
C SER A 122 0.80 19.27 -4.48
N ARG A 123 -0.03 18.27 -4.17
CA ARG A 123 -0.71 17.37 -5.13
C ARG A 123 0.26 16.58 -6.02
N GLN A 124 1.52 16.47 -5.62
CA GLN A 124 2.49 15.63 -6.30
C GLN A 124 2.22 14.15 -6.02
N ILE A 125 1.72 13.83 -4.83
CA ILE A 125 1.15 12.51 -4.50
C ILE A 125 -0.36 12.70 -4.40
N VAL A 126 -1.12 12.16 -5.36
CA VAL A 126 -2.58 12.27 -5.35
C VAL A 126 -3.16 11.00 -4.74
N ILE A 127 -3.84 11.17 -3.60
CA ILE A 127 -4.54 10.07 -2.94
C ILE A 127 -6.04 10.35 -3.03
N LYS A 128 -6.70 9.69 -3.98
CA LYS A 128 -8.16 9.74 -4.06
C LYS A 128 -8.76 8.91 -2.93
N GLY A 129 -9.84 9.42 -2.32
CA GLY A 129 -10.53 8.76 -1.20
C GLY A 129 -9.97 9.04 0.19
N MET A 130 -8.89 9.83 0.33
CA MET A 130 -8.29 10.13 1.66
C MET A 130 -9.26 10.79 2.64
N LEU A 131 -10.09 11.74 2.17
CA LEU A 131 -11.02 12.47 3.05
C LEU A 131 -12.18 11.58 3.51
N SER A 132 -12.72 10.75 2.63
CA SER A 132 -13.85 9.85 2.93
C SER A 132 -13.41 8.56 3.62
N HIS A 133 -12.15 8.13 3.42
CA HIS A 133 -11.61 6.84 3.87
C HIS A 133 -10.24 6.98 4.55
N TYR A 134 -10.11 7.99 5.42
CA TYR A 134 -8.88 8.33 6.15
C TYR A 134 -8.14 7.12 6.73
N PHE A 135 -8.85 6.22 7.43
CA PHE A 135 -8.23 5.04 8.02
C PHE A 135 -7.77 4.02 6.96
N ALA A 136 -8.48 3.85 5.85
CA ALA A 136 -8.04 2.95 4.78
C ALA A 136 -6.77 3.49 4.11
N THR A 137 -6.71 4.80 3.87
CA THR A 137 -5.51 5.48 3.37
C THR A 137 -4.33 5.35 4.33
N GLY A 138 -4.54 5.62 5.63
CA GLY A 138 -3.48 5.46 6.63
C GLY A 138 -2.92 4.04 6.65
N ARG A 139 -3.79 3.03 6.55
CA ARG A 139 -3.38 1.63 6.49
C ARG A 139 -2.65 1.29 5.20
N ALA A 140 -3.13 1.76 4.04
CA ALA A 140 -2.46 1.56 2.76
C ALA A 140 -1.03 2.13 2.79
N LEU A 141 -0.86 3.36 3.29
CA LEU A 141 0.45 3.98 3.46
C LEU A 141 1.35 3.21 4.42
N ALA A 142 0.79 2.64 5.49
CA ALA A 142 1.53 1.80 6.42
C ALA A 142 2.02 0.48 5.81
N LEU A 143 1.24 -0.08 4.87
CA LEU A 143 1.61 -1.31 4.17
C LEU A 143 2.68 -1.06 3.10
N ILE A 144 2.75 0.14 2.54
CA ILE A 144 3.79 0.55 1.58
C ILE A 144 5.09 0.95 2.31
N SER A 145 4.98 1.45 3.53
CA SER A 145 6.12 1.93 4.34
C SER A 145 6.99 0.81 4.93
N LEU A 146 8.26 0.81 4.52
CA LEU A 146 9.38 0.05 5.09
C LEU A 146 9.99 0.68 6.35
N ALA A 147 9.75 1.97 6.63
CA ALA A 147 10.38 2.64 7.78
C ALA A 147 9.76 2.26 9.13
N ASP A 148 10.61 2.04 10.15
CA ASP A 148 10.22 1.72 11.53
C ASP A 148 9.64 2.92 12.31
#